data_AF-A0A941FPZ9-F1
#
_entry.id   AF-A0A941FPZ9-F1
#
_cell.length_a   1.000
_cell.length_b   1.000
_cell.length_c   1.000
_cell.angle_alpha   90.00
_cell.angle_beta   90.00
_cell.angle_gamma   90.00
#
_symmetry.space_group_name_H-M   'P 1'
#
loop_
_entity.id
_entity.type
_entity.pdbx_description
1 polymer ?
#
loop_
_entity_poly.entity_id
_entity_poly.type
_entity_poly.pdbx_seq_one_letter_code
_entity_poly.pdbx_strand_id
1 'polypeptide(L)'
;MKAPKNASAAQALQQVKPASELLKQAAGRSITLDKSYPSWKQFVNDAFAEHVEPHIGEATYMIENHIQTYFKRLSSKAPMEREWKLLYHFVTQFCTMQQTLRMIQLHKSETQTIRVFYALAVDLAEELHETVQPLSRQARPFAFDPFVFSIKEDVAKLLDGGEGLEYEKIDLYREIWSYLFSNSSWRKEELERINKELPEKYMGTTERTSYTLAAIHLSLWKTMINKRLSFCLN
;
A
#
# COMPACT_ATOMS: atom_id res chain seq x y z
N MET A 1 -66.95 5.55 33.19
CA MET A 1 -65.83 4.79 32.56
C MET A 1 -65.45 5.49 31.27
N LYS A 2 -64.23 6.05 31.18
CA LYS A 2 -63.68 6.66 29.95
C LYS A 2 -62.36 5.94 29.63
N ALA A 3 -62.26 5.37 28.44
CA ALA A 3 -61.08 4.64 27.96
C ALA A 3 -59.89 5.60 27.71
N PRO A 4 -58.63 5.16 27.90
CA PRO A 4 -57.47 5.98 27.58
C PRO A 4 -57.21 5.95 26.06
N LYS A 5 -56.92 7.13 25.51
CA LYS A 5 -56.64 7.38 24.08
C LYS A 5 -55.22 6.94 23.70
N ASN A 6 -55.12 6.31 22.53
CA ASN A 6 -53.91 5.93 21.80
C ASN A 6 -53.00 7.13 21.45
N ALA A 7 -52.19 7.62 22.40
CA ALA A 7 -51.20 8.68 22.16
C ALA A 7 -49.78 8.17 21.88
N SER A 8 -49.50 6.89 22.11
CA SER A 8 -48.14 6.31 22.13
C SER A 8 -47.54 6.07 20.73
N ALA A 9 -48.33 5.58 19.76
CA ALA A 9 -47.79 5.20 18.45
C ALA A 9 -47.42 6.39 17.54
N ALA A 10 -48.16 7.50 17.64
CA ALA A 10 -47.93 8.69 16.81
C ALA A 10 -46.68 9.48 17.23
N GLN A 11 -46.33 9.45 18.52
CA GLN A 11 -45.10 10.08 19.04
C GLN A 11 -43.84 9.25 18.71
N ALA A 12 -43.96 7.91 18.62
CA ALA A 12 -42.85 7.04 18.22
C ALA A 12 -42.43 7.24 16.76
N LEU A 13 -43.38 7.56 15.86
CA LEU A 13 -43.10 7.81 14.44
C LEU A 13 -42.44 9.16 14.16
N GLN A 14 -42.57 10.14 15.06
CA GLN A 14 -41.92 11.46 14.92
C GLN A 14 -40.44 11.47 15.33
N GLN A 15 -39.94 10.41 15.96
CA GLN A 15 -38.53 10.31 16.34
C GLN A 15 -37.66 9.54 15.34
N VAL A 16 -38.25 8.99 14.29
CA VAL A 16 -37.50 8.27 13.25
C VAL A 16 -37.02 9.27 12.21
N LYS A 17 -35.71 9.54 12.21
CA LYS A 17 -35.10 10.40 11.18
C LYS A 17 -35.30 9.76 9.79
N PRO A 18 -35.65 10.55 8.76
CA PRO A 18 -35.79 10.04 7.40
C PRO A 18 -34.48 9.39 6.93
N ALA A 19 -34.57 8.25 6.25
CA ALA A 19 -33.40 7.57 5.68
C ALA A 19 -32.57 8.49 4.76
N SER A 20 -33.22 9.43 4.07
CA SER A 20 -32.54 10.45 3.26
C SER A 20 -31.71 11.44 4.07
N GLU A 21 -32.12 11.78 5.29
CA GLU A 21 -31.33 12.61 6.20
C GLU A 21 -30.18 11.83 6.83
N LEU A 22 -30.37 10.55 7.13
CA LEU A 22 -29.28 9.67 7.57
C LEU A 22 -28.23 9.50 6.47
N LEU A 23 -28.66 9.35 5.21
CA LEU A 23 -27.77 9.30 4.05
C LEU A 23 -27.06 10.64 3.81
N LYS A 24 -27.74 11.78 3.99
CA LYS A 24 -27.12 13.12 3.89
C LYS A 24 -26.19 13.44 5.06
N GLN A 25 -26.50 12.99 6.28
CA GLN A 25 -25.60 13.11 7.43
C GLN A 25 -24.39 12.17 7.30
N ALA A 26 -24.58 10.96 6.76
CA ALA A 26 -23.48 10.07 6.42
C ALA A 26 -22.61 10.63 5.28
N ALA A 27 -23.23 11.24 4.26
CA ALA A 27 -22.52 11.91 3.16
C ALA A 27 -21.79 13.19 3.62
N GLY A 28 -22.40 13.98 4.52
CA GLY A 28 -21.81 15.20 5.07
C GLY A 28 -20.74 14.96 6.15
N ARG A 29 -20.70 13.76 6.74
CA ARG A 29 -19.66 13.32 7.69
C ARG A 29 -18.56 12.50 7.02
N SER A 30 -18.79 12.03 5.78
CA SER A 30 -17.76 11.43 4.95
C SER A 30 -16.94 12.54 4.31
N ILE A 31 -15.88 12.97 4.98
CA ILE A 31 -14.74 13.53 4.29
C ILE A 31 -14.26 12.40 3.36
N THR A 32 -14.70 12.45 2.10
CA THR A 32 -14.25 11.55 1.06
C THR A 32 -12.78 11.83 0.86
N LEU A 33 -11.95 10.83 1.11
CA LEU A 33 -10.52 10.94 0.94
C LEU A 33 -10.24 11.28 -0.53
N ASP A 34 -9.46 12.33 -0.77
CA ASP A 34 -9.11 12.74 -2.13
C ASP A 34 -8.44 11.57 -2.85
N LYS A 35 -8.81 11.36 -4.12
CA LYS A 35 -8.31 10.26 -4.95
C LYS A 35 -6.95 10.63 -5.53
N SER A 36 -5.96 10.76 -4.66
CA SER A 36 -4.57 11.00 -5.03
C SER A 36 -3.61 10.18 -4.17
N TYR A 37 -2.46 9.81 -4.74
CA TYR A 37 -1.46 9.03 -4.02
C TYR A 37 -0.95 9.74 -2.74
N PRO A 38 -0.63 11.05 -2.76
CA PRO A 38 -0.20 11.76 -1.55
C PRO A 38 -1.27 11.75 -0.45
N SER A 39 -2.55 11.96 -0.82
CA SER A 39 -3.68 11.91 0.12
C SER A 39 -3.80 10.54 0.80
N TRP A 40 -3.71 9.46 0.01
CA TRP A 40 -3.82 8.10 0.55
C TRP A 40 -2.61 7.70 1.39
N LYS A 41 -1.40 8.03 0.93
CA LYS A 41 -0.18 7.80 1.69
C LYS A 41 -0.20 8.55 3.02
N GLN A 42 -0.62 9.82 3.02
CA GLN A 42 -0.75 10.59 4.25
C GLN A 42 -1.77 9.96 5.19
N PHE A 43 -2.94 9.59 4.70
CA PHE A 43 -3.95 8.92 5.51
C PHE A 43 -3.46 7.61 6.14
N VAL A 44 -2.73 6.78 5.39
CA VAL A 44 -2.10 5.55 5.89
C VAL A 44 -1.10 5.87 7.00
N ASN A 45 -0.21 6.84 6.76
CA ASN A 45 0.81 7.23 7.73
C ASN A 45 0.19 7.76 9.02
N ASP A 46 -0.80 8.66 8.90
CA ASP A 46 -1.49 9.25 10.04
C ASP A 46 -2.24 8.17 10.84
N ALA A 47 -2.94 7.25 10.16
CA ALA A 47 -3.63 6.16 10.82
C ALA A 47 -2.68 5.18 11.51
N PHE A 48 -1.50 4.92 10.94
CA PHE A 48 -0.49 4.05 11.53
C PHE A 48 0.13 4.71 12.78
N ALA A 49 0.47 5.99 12.68
CA ALA A 49 0.99 6.78 13.80
C ALA A 49 -0.04 6.98 14.92
N GLU A 50 -1.33 7.01 14.61
CA GLU A 50 -2.41 7.11 15.61
C GLU A 50 -2.68 5.77 16.29
N HIS A 51 -2.72 4.68 15.53
CA HIS A 51 -3.25 3.40 16.04
C HIS A 51 -2.20 2.35 16.36
N VAL A 52 -0.99 2.43 15.82
CA VAL A 52 0.04 1.38 15.95
C VAL A 52 1.27 1.88 16.68
N GLU A 53 1.89 2.98 16.23
CA GLU A 53 3.14 3.49 16.83
C GLU A 53 3.09 3.72 18.36
N PRO A 54 1.99 4.23 18.96
CA PRO A 54 1.94 4.49 20.40
C PRO A 54 2.00 3.23 21.27
N HIS A 55 1.74 2.06 20.68
CA HIS A 55 1.60 0.78 21.38
C HIS A 55 2.82 -0.14 21.20
N ILE A 56 3.91 0.41 20.65
CA ILE A 56 5.19 -0.29 20.56
C ILE A 56 5.73 -0.55 21.97
N GLY A 57 6.16 -1.78 22.23
CA GLY A 57 6.64 -2.23 23.54
C GLY A 57 5.56 -2.82 24.44
N GLU A 58 4.28 -2.76 24.04
CA GLU A 58 3.21 -3.50 24.69
C GLU A 58 3.29 -5.01 24.41
N ALA A 59 2.46 -5.79 25.09
CA ALA A 59 2.36 -7.22 24.85
C ALA A 59 1.89 -7.52 23.40
N THR A 60 2.44 -8.57 22.79
CA THR A 60 2.16 -9.01 21.41
C THR A 60 0.68 -8.99 21.02
N TYR A 61 -0.20 -9.53 21.85
CA TYR A 61 -1.63 -9.58 21.54
C TYR A 61 -2.31 -8.19 21.55
N MET A 62 -1.77 -7.21 22.30
CA MET A 62 -2.29 -5.85 22.30
C MET A 62 -1.93 -5.13 21.00
N ILE A 63 -0.65 -5.19 20.60
CA ILE A 63 -0.22 -4.57 19.33
C ILE A 63 -0.92 -5.20 18.12
N GLU A 64 -1.18 -6.51 18.13
CA GLU A 64 -2.00 -7.17 17.11
C GLU A 64 -3.42 -6.59 17.06
N ASN A 65 -4.10 -6.38 18.19
CA ASN A 65 -5.41 -5.74 18.23
C ASN A 65 -5.40 -4.30 17.68
N HIS A 66 -4.32 -3.57 17.94
CA HIS A 66 -4.09 -2.22 17.43
C HIS A 66 -3.90 -2.21 15.90
N ILE A 67 -3.11 -3.15 15.37
CA ILE A 67 -2.96 -3.38 13.93
C ILE A 67 -4.31 -3.73 13.28
N GLN A 68 -5.12 -4.58 13.92
CA GLN A 68 -6.47 -4.90 13.42
C GLN A 68 -7.39 -3.67 13.38
N THR A 69 -7.28 -2.80 14.38
CA THR A 69 -8.05 -1.54 14.42
C THR A 69 -7.61 -0.59 13.30
N TYR A 70 -6.31 -0.50 13.06
CA TYR A 70 -5.72 0.23 11.94
C TYR A 70 -6.26 -0.28 10.58
N PHE A 71 -6.27 -1.59 10.32
CA PHE A 71 -6.81 -2.14 9.07
C PHE A 71 -8.31 -1.90 8.90
N LYS A 72 -9.09 -1.94 9.99
CA LYS A 72 -10.52 -1.56 9.97
C LYS A 72 -10.68 -0.09 9.57
N ARG A 73 -9.82 0.79 10.09
CA ARG A 73 -9.81 2.22 9.73
C ARG A 73 -9.50 2.41 8.24
N LEU A 74 -8.49 1.73 7.71
CA LEU A 74 -8.18 1.77 6.28
C LEU A 74 -9.34 1.28 5.42
N SER A 75 -9.94 0.14 5.80
CA SER A 75 -11.06 -0.47 5.07
C SER A 75 -12.29 0.45 5.03
N SER A 76 -12.54 1.23 6.09
CA SER A 76 -13.66 2.18 6.16
C SER A 76 -13.59 3.33 5.15
N LYS A 77 -12.41 3.58 4.58
CA LYS A 77 -12.14 4.65 3.61
C LYS A 77 -11.96 4.15 2.17
N ALA A 78 -12.07 2.84 1.94
CA ALA A 78 -11.94 2.27 0.61
C ALA A 78 -13.01 2.82 -0.36
N PRO A 79 -12.62 3.22 -1.58
CA PRO A 79 -13.58 3.60 -2.63
C PRO A 79 -14.57 2.47 -2.95
N MET A 80 -15.78 2.84 -3.39
CA MET A 80 -16.81 1.87 -3.76
C MET A 80 -16.58 1.31 -5.16
N GLU A 81 -16.00 2.11 -6.05
CA GLU A 81 -15.76 1.72 -7.44
C GLU A 81 -14.66 0.65 -7.51
N ARG A 82 -14.94 -0.46 -8.20
CA ARG A 82 -14.05 -1.65 -8.22
C ARG A 82 -12.61 -1.33 -8.60
N GLU A 83 -12.42 -0.53 -9.65
CA GLU A 83 -11.08 -0.16 -10.15
C GLU A 83 -10.30 0.65 -9.12
N TRP A 84 -10.97 1.63 -8.51
CA TRP A 84 -10.42 2.47 -7.45
C TRP A 84 -10.14 1.69 -6.17
N LYS A 85 -11.01 0.74 -5.84
CA LYS A 85 -10.85 -0.13 -4.67
C LYS A 85 -9.60 -1.00 -4.79
N LEU A 86 -9.32 -1.55 -5.96
CA LEU A 86 -8.12 -2.36 -6.18
C LEU A 86 -6.84 -1.53 -6.09
N LEU A 87 -6.82 -0.34 -6.70
CA LEU A 87 -5.69 0.58 -6.56
C LEU A 87 -5.50 1.04 -5.11
N TYR A 88 -6.59 1.36 -4.41
CA TYR A 88 -6.57 1.74 -3.01
C TYR A 88 -6.01 0.63 -2.13
N HIS A 89 -6.43 -0.62 -2.35
CA HIS A 89 -5.91 -1.77 -1.63
C HIS A 89 -4.40 -1.89 -1.80
N PHE A 90 -3.91 -1.90 -3.05
CA PHE A 90 -2.48 -1.92 -3.34
C PHE A 90 -1.71 -0.78 -2.65
N VAL A 91 -2.19 0.47 -2.80
CA VAL A 91 -1.51 1.65 -2.22
C VAL A 91 -1.47 1.57 -0.70
N THR A 92 -2.59 1.23 -0.07
CA THR A 92 -2.66 1.18 1.39
C THR A 92 -1.81 0.05 1.97
N GLN A 93 -1.80 -1.13 1.35
CA GLN A 93 -0.90 -2.23 1.73
C GLN A 93 0.56 -1.86 1.51
N PHE A 94 0.88 -1.26 0.38
CA PHE A 94 2.26 -0.87 0.06
C PHE A 94 2.79 0.19 1.03
N CYS A 95 2.00 1.22 1.34
CA CYS A 95 2.38 2.21 2.34
C CYS A 95 2.43 1.60 3.75
N THR A 96 1.56 0.64 4.09
CA THR A 96 1.64 -0.10 5.36
C THR A 96 2.94 -0.89 5.42
N MET A 97 3.31 -1.60 4.35
CA MET A 97 4.58 -2.33 4.24
C MET A 97 5.77 -1.40 4.50
N GLN A 98 5.77 -0.19 3.95
CA GLN A 98 6.82 0.80 4.22
C GLN A 98 6.88 1.20 5.71
N GLN A 99 5.74 1.39 6.37
CA GLN A 99 5.71 1.68 7.81
C GLN A 99 6.19 0.48 8.64
N THR A 100 5.76 -0.73 8.28
CA THR A 100 6.20 -1.97 8.93
C THR A 100 7.71 -2.16 8.81
N LEU A 101 8.29 -1.98 7.63
CA LEU A 101 9.75 -2.03 7.42
C LEU A 101 10.48 -0.96 8.24
N ARG A 102 9.92 0.25 8.34
CA ARG A 102 10.45 1.31 9.20
C ARG A 102 10.42 0.91 10.68
N MET A 103 9.35 0.28 11.16
CA MET A 103 9.27 -0.21 12.55
C MET A 103 10.29 -1.31 12.82
N ILE A 104 10.50 -2.22 11.86
CA ILE A 104 11.54 -3.26 11.94
C ILE A 104 12.91 -2.64 12.16
N GLN A 105 13.24 -1.60 11.39
CA GLN A 105 14.53 -0.92 11.49
C GLN A 105 14.70 -0.15 12.80
N LEU A 106 13.66 0.59 13.24
CA LEU A 106 13.72 1.43 14.44
C LEU A 106 13.78 0.62 15.73
N HIS A 107 13.10 -0.53 15.79
CA HIS A 107 12.91 -1.32 17.01
C HIS A 107 13.62 -2.68 16.97
N LYS A 108 14.71 -2.80 16.20
CA LYS A 108 15.45 -4.07 16.03
C LYS A 108 15.92 -4.74 17.32
N SER A 109 16.10 -3.98 18.40
CA SER A 109 16.47 -4.50 19.73
C SER A 109 15.28 -5.04 20.55
N GLU A 110 14.04 -4.74 20.17
CA GLU A 110 12.82 -5.14 20.88
C GLU A 110 12.24 -6.45 20.33
N THR A 111 12.87 -7.56 20.71
CA THR A 111 12.64 -8.89 20.08
C THR A 111 11.20 -9.40 20.11
N GLN A 112 10.36 -8.99 21.07
CA GLN A 112 8.96 -9.43 21.14
C GLN A 112 8.04 -8.62 20.24
N THR A 113 8.16 -7.29 20.28
CA THR A 113 7.39 -6.36 19.45
C THR A 113 7.72 -6.55 17.97
N ILE A 114 8.99 -6.78 17.65
CA ILE A 114 9.46 -6.85 16.26
C ILE A 114 8.94 -8.08 15.50
N ARG A 115 8.70 -9.20 16.21
CA ARG A 115 8.19 -10.43 15.60
C ARG A 115 6.82 -10.22 14.94
N VAL A 116 5.97 -9.40 15.55
CA VAL A 116 4.66 -9.03 14.99
C VAL A 116 4.84 -8.30 13.67
N PHE A 117 5.78 -7.36 13.60
CA PHE A 117 6.06 -6.61 12.38
C PHE A 117 6.69 -7.47 11.29
N TYR A 118 7.55 -8.44 11.63
CA TYR A 118 8.06 -9.41 10.65
C TYR A 118 6.93 -10.26 10.06
N ALA A 119 6.04 -10.81 10.91
CA ALA A 119 4.89 -11.58 10.43
C ALA A 119 3.98 -10.71 9.54
N LEU A 120 3.65 -9.50 9.99
CA LEU A 120 2.85 -8.54 9.23
C LEU A 120 3.49 -8.20 7.87
N ALA A 121 4.81 -8.05 7.82
CA ALA A 121 5.50 -7.72 6.57
C ALA A 121 5.46 -8.88 5.56
N VAL A 122 5.59 -10.13 6.03
CA VAL A 122 5.46 -11.31 5.17
C VAL A 122 4.05 -11.40 4.60
N ASP A 123 3.02 -11.25 5.45
CA ASP A 123 1.62 -11.25 5.02
C ASP A 123 1.36 -10.14 4.00
N LEU A 124 1.84 -8.92 4.27
CA LEU A 124 1.72 -7.79 3.34
C LEU A 124 2.44 -8.03 2.01
N ALA A 125 3.60 -8.69 2.01
CA ALA A 125 4.31 -9.03 0.78
C ALA A 125 3.46 -9.97 -0.08
N GLU A 126 2.93 -11.04 0.52
CA GLU A 126 2.06 -12.01 -0.16
C GLU A 126 0.82 -11.32 -0.74
N GLU A 127 0.10 -10.54 0.06
CA GLU A 127 -1.10 -9.82 -0.40
C GLU A 127 -0.78 -8.82 -1.54
N LEU A 128 0.38 -8.16 -1.48
CA LEU A 128 0.82 -7.26 -2.54
C LEU A 128 1.14 -8.03 -3.83
N HIS A 129 1.79 -9.18 -3.75
CA HIS A 129 2.02 -10.05 -4.90
C HIS A 129 0.69 -10.48 -5.55
N GLU A 130 -0.29 -10.87 -4.74
CA GLU A 130 -1.62 -11.24 -5.23
C GLU A 130 -2.37 -10.05 -5.88
N THR A 131 -2.09 -8.83 -5.44
CA THR A 131 -2.78 -7.61 -5.91
C THR A 131 -2.14 -7.01 -7.17
N VAL A 132 -0.82 -7.11 -7.34
CA VAL A 132 -0.07 -6.47 -8.44
C VAL A 132 -0.57 -6.93 -9.82
N GLN A 133 -0.74 -8.24 -10.02
CA GLN A 133 -1.14 -8.75 -11.34
C GLN A 133 -2.58 -8.37 -11.71
N PRO A 134 -3.60 -8.55 -10.85
CA PRO A 134 -4.94 -8.01 -11.10
C PRO A 134 -4.93 -6.51 -11.40
N LEU A 135 -4.15 -5.72 -10.65
CA LEU A 135 -4.03 -4.28 -10.86
C LEU A 135 -3.42 -3.93 -12.23
N SER A 136 -2.49 -4.75 -12.73
CA SER A 136 -1.89 -4.57 -14.06
C SER A 136 -2.82 -4.94 -15.22
N ARG A 137 -3.76 -5.86 -14.99
CA ARG A 137 -4.67 -6.40 -16.03
C ARG A 137 -5.98 -5.62 -16.15
N GLN A 138 -6.39 -4.91 -15.10
CA GLN A 138 -7.61 -4.11 -15.17
C GLN A 138 -7.48 -2.94 -16.14
N ALA A 139 -8.62 -2.48 -16.67
CA ALA A 139 -8.67 -1.20 -17.38
C ALA A 139 -8.19 -0.10 -16.43
N ARG A 140 -7.24 0.73 -16.91
CA ARG A 140 -6.67 1.83 -16.13
C ARG A 140 -7.32 3.13 -16.59
N PRO A 141 -8.14 3.79 -15.75
CA PRO A 141 -8.57 5.16 -16.01
C PRO A 141 -7.35 6.08 -16.12
N PHE A 142 -7.42 7.10 -16.98
CA PHE A 142 -6.35 8.11 -17.09
C PHE A 142 -6.01 8.77 -15.74
N ALA A 143 -6.97 8.83 -14.83
CA ALA A 143 -6.78 9.33 -13.47
C ALA A 143 -5.78 8.50 -12.62
N PHE A 144 -5.36 7.32 -13.07
CA PHE A 144 -4.37 6.49 -12.38
C PHE A 144 -2.93 6.86 -12.74
N ASP A 145 -2.68 7.53 -13.86
CA ASP A 145 -1.32 7.88 -14.29
C ASP A 145 -0.55 8.68 -13.23
N PRO A 146 -1.15 9.68 -12.54
CA PRO A 146 -0.49 10.37 -11.44
C PRO A 146 -0.13 9.45 -10.28
N PHE A 147 -0.96 8.44 -9.96
CA PHE A 147 -0.65 7.45 -8.93
C PHE A 147 0.57 6.63 -9.32
N VAL A 148 0.55 6.06 -10.51
CA VAL A 148 1.63 5.21 -11.02
C VAL A 148 2.94 6.00 -11.03
N PHE A 149 2.90 7.27 -11.41
CA PHE A 149 4.09 8.14 -11.38
C PHE A 149 4.66 8.29 -9.97
N SER A 150 3.84 8.62 -8.97
CA SER A 150 4.30 8.85 -7.60
C SER A 150 4.73 7.56 -6.88
N ILE A 151 4.07 6.42 -7.15
CA ILE A 151 4.41 5.14 -6.50
C ILE A 151 5.84 4.70 -6.85
N LYS A 152 6.33 4.99 -8.07
CA LYS A 152 7.68 4.60 -8.51
C LYS A 152 8.77 5.04 -7.53
N GLU A 153 8.68 6.28 -7.06
CA GLU A 153 9.68 6.85 -6.14
C GLU A 153 9.72 6.11 -4.81
N ASP A 154 8.56 5.66 -4.33
CA ASP A 154 8.45 4.90 -3.09
C ASP A 154 8.82 3.42 -3.27
N VAL A 155 8.58 2.84 -4.44
CA VAL A 155 9.03 1.48 -4.79
C VAL A 155 10.55 1.40 -4.89
N ALA A 156 11.20 2.45 -5.40
CA ALA A 156 12.66 2.53 -5.42
C ALA A 156 13.28 2.34 -4.03
N LYS A 157 12.61 2.82 -2.97
CA LYS A 157 13.05 2.70 -1.57
C LYS A 157 13.01 1.27 -1.03
N LEU A 158 12.36 0.31 -1.71
CA LEU A 158 12.46 -1.11 -1.33
C LEU A 158 13.89 -1.64 -1.47
N LEU A 159 14.70 -1.03 -2.34
CA LEU A 159 16.11 -1.38 -2.48
C LEU A 159 16.96 -0.78 -1.37
N ASP A 160 16.44 0.21 -0.64
CA ASP A 160 17.18 0.93 0.39
C ASP A 160 17.30 0.13 1.70
N GLY A 161 18.39 0.46 2.38
CA GLY A 161 19.04 -0.35 3.38
C GLY A 161 18.45 -0.36 4.77
N GLY A 162 17.99 -1.54 5.14
CA GLY A 162 17.95 -1.99 6.52
C GLY A 162 17.82 -3.52 6.53
N GLU A 163 18.39 -4.11 7.56
CA GLU A 163 18.37 -5.57 7.78
C GLU A 163 16.93 -6.09 7.86
N GLY A 164 16.70 -7.25 7.26
CA GLY A 164 15.43 -7.95 7.30
C GLY A 164 14.64 -7.86 6.00
N LEU A 165 14.01 -8.98 5.65
CA LEU A 165 13.08 -9.15 4.53
C LEU A 165 13.69 -8.78 3.17
N GLU A 166 14.99 -9.03 2.98
CA GLU A 166 15.70 -8.71 1.75
C GLU A 166 15.06 -9.42 0.55
N TYR A 167 14.65 -10.68 0.74
CA TYR A 167 14.00 -11.48 -0.29
C TYR A 167 12.63 -10.91 -0.67
N GLU A 168 11.79 -10.63 0.32
CA GLU A 168 10.43 -10.10 0.13
C GLU A 168 10.48 -8.72 -0.52
N LYS A 169 11.40 -7.85 -0.07
CA LYS A 169 11.59 -6.51 -0.65
C LYS A 169 12.01 -6.58 -2.11
N ILE A 170 13.02 -7.38 -2.44
CA ILE A 170 13.52 -7.46 -3.82
C ILE A 170 12.53 -8.17 -4.75
N ASP A 171 11.82 -9.18 -4.25
CA ASP A 171 10.85 -9.90 -5.07
C ASP A 171 9.62 -9.01 -5.36
N LEU A 172 9.09 -8.32 -4.35
CA LEU A 172 8.03 -7.34 -4.52
C LEU A 172 8.43 -6.21 -5.48
N TYR A 173 9.65 -5.69 -5.34
CA TYR A 173 10.21 -4.70 -6.27
C TYR A 173 10.15 -5.22 -7.73
N ARG A 174 10.66 -6.43 -7.96
CA ARG A 174 10.70 -7.04 -9.31
C ARG A 174 9.29 -7.29 -9.86
N GLU A 175 8.36 -7.74 -9.03
CA GLU A 175 6.96 -7.96 -9.42
C GLU A 175 6.31 -6.64 -9.88
N ILE A 176 6.43 -5.58 -9.08
CA ILE A 176 5.88 -4.25 -9.41
C ILE A 176 6.49 -3.72 -10.72
N TRP A 177 7.80 -3.81 -10.90
CA TRP A 177 8.47 -3.37 -12.13
C TRP A 177 8.13 -4.24 -13.36
N SER A 178 7.80 -5.51 -13.15
CA SER A 178 7.38 -6.43 -14.20
C SER A 178 5.99 -6.10 -14.74
N TYR A 179 5.04 -5.79 -13.85
CA TYR A 179 3.62 -5.71 -14.20
C TYR A 179 3.07 -4.27 -14.23
N LEU A 180 3.41 -3.43 -13.26
CA LEU A 180 2.84 -2.08 -13.15
C LEU A 180 3.66 -1.04 -13.93
N PHE A 181 4.98 -1.10 -13.84
CA PHE A 181 5.90 -0.17 -14.51
C PHE A 181 6.47 -0.75 -15.81
N SER A 182 5.58 -1.12 -16.72
CA SER A 182 5.94 -1.77 -17.99
C SER A 182 6.45 -0.84 -19.09
N ASN A 183 6.39 0.48 -18.87
CA ASN A 183 6.93 1.46 -19.80
C ASN A 183 8.46 1.33 -19.92
N SER A 184 8.95 1.19 -21.15
CA SER A 184 10.38 1.03 -21.43
C SER A 184 11.23 2.23 -21.04
N SER A 185 10.71 3.46 -21.13
CA SER A 185 11.46 4.65 -20.71
C SER A 185 11.65 4.66 -19.20
N TRP A 186 10.60 4.35 -18.42
CA TRP A 186 10.69 4.27 -16.96
C TRP A 186 11.66 3.19 -16.50
N ARG A 187 11.65 2.01 -17.14
CA ARG A 187 12.61 0.95 -16.82
C ARG A 187 14.05 1.34 -17.14
N LYS A 188 14.25 2.12 -18.20
CA LYS A 188 15.57 2.66 -18.56
C LYS A 188 16.04 3.69 -17.54
N GLU A 189 15.18 4.65 -17.19
CA GLU A 189 15.45 5.68 -16.17
C GLU A 189 15.81 5.04 -14.83
N GLU A 190 15.06 4.02 -14.41
CA GLU A 190 15.34 3.30 -13.16
C GLU A 190 16.65 2.51 -13.21
N LEU A 191 16.94 1.84 -14.33
CA LEU A 191 18.21 1.15 -14.51
C LEU A 191 19.40 2.13 -14.47
N GLU A 192 19.24 3.32 -15.05
CA GLU A 192 20.25 4.39 -14.98
C GLU A 192 20.45 4.88 -13.53
N ARG A 193 19.36 5.08 -12.78
CA ARG A 193 19.42 5.42 -11.34
C ARG A 193 20.17 4.36 -10.55
N ILE A 194 19.80 3.09 -10.71
CA ILE A 194 20.43 1.96 -10.01
C ILE A 194 21.92 1.85 -10.34
N ASN A 195 22.29 1.96 -11.61
CA ASN A 195 23.70 1.91 -12.04
C ASN A 195 24.53 3.10 -11.51
N LYS A 196 23.89 4.25 -11.28
CA LYS A 196 24.56 5.41 -10.65
C LYS A 196 24.79 5.20 -9.16
N GLU A 197 23.89 4.50 -8.47
CA GLU A 197 23.97 4.27 -7.02
C GLU A 197 24.80 3.03 -6.64
N LEU A 198 24.87 2.03 -7.52
CA LEU A 198 25.61 0.76 -7.37
C LEU A 198 27.13 0.82 -7.13
N PRO A 199 27.93 1.77 -7.68
CA PRO A 199 29.39 1.56 -7.72
C PRO A 199 30.14 1.76 -6.40
N GLU A 200 29.68 2.65 -5.51
CA GLU A 200 30.50 3.08 -4.35
C GLU A 200 29.79 3.03 -3.00
N LYS A 201 28.47 3.24 -2.94
CA LYS A 201 27.75 3.48 -1.67
C LYS A 201 27.52 2.22 -0.81
N TYR A 202 27.57 1.03 -1.41
CA TYR A 202 27.04 -0.20 -0.78
C TYR A 202 28.00 -1.40 -0.82
N MET A 203 29.30 -1.21 -1.08
CA MET A 203 30.25 -2.32 -1.17
C MET A 203 30.26 -3.18 0.11
N GLY A 204 29.96 -4.47 -0.01
CA GLY A 204 29.97 -5.44 1.10
C GLY A 204 28.70 -5.49 1.94
N THR A 205 27.64 -4.81 1.51
CA THR A 205 26.36 -4.69 2.25
C THR A 205 25.23 -5.49 1.60
N THR A 206 24.14 -5.77 2.32
CA THR A 206 22.96 -6.48 1.77
C THR A 206 22.26 -5.65 0.69
N GLU A 207 22.32 -4.33 0.78
CA GLU A 207 21.80 -3.37 -0.19
C GLU A 207 22.40 -3.60 -1.57
N ARG A 208 23.72 -3.84 -1.64
CA ARG A 208 24.37 -4.13 -2.93
C ARG A 208 23.74 -5.33 -3.62
N THR A 209 23.36 -6.37 -2.88
CA THR A 209 22.68 -7.54 -3.45
C THR A 209 21.34 -7.15 -4.04
N SER A 210 20.49 -6.42 -3.29
CA SER A 210 19.20 -5.94 -3.78
C SER A 210 19.34 -5.08 -5.04
N TYR A 211 20.24 -4.09 -5.02
CA TYR A 211 20.53 -3.23 -6.17
C TYR A 211 21.05 -4.04 -7.38
N THR A 212 21.90 -5.05 -7.14
CA THR A 212 22.43 -5.92 -8.21
C THR A 212 21.32 -6.77 -8.84
N LEU A 213 20.47 -7.39 -8.03
CA LEU A 213 19.34 -8.19 -8.50
C LEU A 213 18.34 -7.34 -9.29
N ALA A 214 18.07 -6.12 -8.84
CA ALA A 214 17.23 -5.15 -9.55
C ALA A 214 17.85 -4.76 -10.92
N ALA A 215 19.15 -4.46 -10.96
CA ALA A 215 19.85 -4.13 -12.21
C ALA A 215 19.82 -5.28 -13.23
N ILE A 216 20.05 -6.52 -12.77
CA ILE A 216 19.96 -7.72 -13.61
C ILE A 216 18.53 -7.85 -14.16
N HIS A 217 17.52 -7.75 -13.30
CA HIS A 217 16.12 -7.86 -13.69
C HIS A 217 15.73 -6.85 -14.78
N LEU A 218 16.03 -5.57 -14.59
CA LEU A 218 15.70 -4.51 -15.56
C LEU A 218 16.48 -4.67 -16.88
N SER A 219 17.72 -5.15 -16.82
CA SER A 219 18.55 -5.40 -18.01
C SER A 219 18.03 -6.54 -18.89
N LEU A 220 17.43 -7.58 -18.28
CA LEU A 220 16.78 -8.66 -19.01
C LEU A 220 15.59 -8.16 -19.84
N TRP A 221 14.80 -7.23 -19.28
CA TRP A 221 13.68 -6.62 -20.02
C TRP A 221 14.15 -5.79 -21.22
N LYS A 222 15.23 -5.01 -21.07
CA LYS A 222 15.85 -4.27 -22.17
C LYS A 222 16.24 -5.20 -23.33
N THR A 223 16.84 -6.34 -23.00
CA THR A 223 17.26 -7.34 -23.98
C THR A 223 16.09 -8.01 -24.70
N MET A 224 15.01 -8.33 -23.97
CA MET A 224 13.79 -8.90 -24.57
C MET A 224 13.08 -7.93 -25.51
N ILE A 225 13.02 -6.64 -25.18
CA ILE A 225 12.44 -5.60 -26.05
C ILE A 225 13.25 -5.48 -27.34
N ASN A 226 14.57 -5.40 -27.25
CA ASN A 226 15.45 -5.31 -28.43
C ASN A 226 15.28 -6.52 -29.37
N LYS A 227 15.17 -7.74 -28.82
CA LYS A 227 14.90 -8.95 -29.61
C LYS A 227 13.55 -8.90 -30.32
N ARG A 228 12.49 -8.44 -29.65
CA ARG A 228 11.16 -8.31 -30.29
C ARG A 228 11.14 -7.28 -31.41
N LEU A 229 11.84 -6.15 -31.26
CA LEU A 229 11.97 -5.14 -32.32
C LEU A 229 12.75 -5.67 -33.53
N SER A 230 13.84 -6.43 -33.32
CA SER A 230 14.58 -7.06 -34.42
C SER A 230 13.79 -8.14 -35.17
N PHE A 231 12.81 -8.78 -34.52
CA PHE A 231 11.92 -9.75 -35.17
C PHE A 231 10.75 -9.11 -35.93
N CYS A 232 10.39 -7.85 -35.65
CA CYS A 232 9.31 -7.15 -36.36
C CYS A 232 9.81 -6.32 -37.56
N LEU A 233 11.14 -6.17 -37.70
CA LEU A 233 11.80 -5.40 -38.77
C LEU A 233 12.43 -6.30 -39.85
N ASN A 234 12.23 -7.62 -39.75
CA ASN A 234 12.55 -8.62 -40.77
C ASN A 234 11.25 -9.31 -41.21
#